data_AF-A0A949CN61-F1
#
_entry.id   AF-A0A949CN61-F1
#
_cell.length_a   1.000
_cell.length_b   1.000
_cell.length_c   1.000
_cell.angle_alpha   90.00
_cell.angle_beta   90.00
_cell.angle_gamma   90.00
#
_symmetry.space_group_name_H-M   'P 1'
#
loop_
_entity.id
_entity.type
_entity.pdbx_description
1 polymer ?
#
loop_
_entity_poly.entity_id
_entity_poly.type
_entity_poly.pdbx_seq_one_letter_code
_entity_poly.pdbx_strand_id
1 'polypeptide(L)' 'GIYRMANRGFRGSDGVYNRDEMVPAFGDTGFPLEVGEYGLAEYDPMKSPYGWHIVLRVE' A
#
# COMPACT_ATOMS: atom_id res chain seq x y z
N GLY A 1 2.99 -0.86 9.86
CA GLY A 1 4.41 -0.45 9.86
C GLY A 1 4.67 0.50 8.71
N ILE A 2 5.90 1.03 8.60
CA ILE A 2 6.32 1.85 7.45
C ILE A 2 6.94 0.90 6.42
N TYR A 3 6.44 0.94 5.19
CA TYR A 3 6.91 0.11 4.08
C TYR A 3 7.20 1.00 2.89
N ARG A 4 8.22 0.67 2.11
CA ARG A 4 8.45 1.31 0.82
C ARG A 4 7.84 0.44 -0.26
N MET A 5 7.03 1.04 -1.12
CA MET A 5 6.32 0.34 -2.17
C MET A 5 6.60 0.99 -3.52
N ALA A 6 6.82 0.18 -4.55
CA ALA A 6 7.01 0.64 -5.91
C ALA A 6 5.86 0.14 -6.80
N ASN A 7 5.59 0.88 -7.88
CA ASN A 7 4.49 0.54 -8.78
C ASN A 7 4.76 -0.77 -9.54
N ARG A 8 3.72 -1.28 -10.20
CA ARG A 8 3.78 -2.51 -11.00
C ARG A 8 4.92 -2.46 -12.02
N GLY A 9 5.55 -3.61 -12.24
CA GLY A 9 6.71 -3.74 -13.13
C GLY A 9 8.07 -3.37 -12.52
N PHE A 10 8.10 -2.87 -11.28
CA PHE A 10 9.35 -2.70 -10.54
C PHE A 10 10.01 -4.07 -10.27
N ARG A 11 11.25 -4.22 -10.71
CA ARG A 11 12.08 -5.40 -10.38
C ARG A 11 12.73 -5.09 -9.03
N GLY A 12 12.24 -5.77 -7.99
CA GLY A 12 12.48 -5.48 -6.58
C GLY A 12 13.91 -5.08 -6.20
N SER A 13 14.02 -4.29 -5.13
CA SER A 13 15.27 -3.96 -4.45
C SER A 13 15.09 -4.19 -2.95
N ASP A 14 16.19 -4.38 -2.21
CA ASP A 14 16.14 -4.57 -0.77
C ASP A 14 15.28 -3.50 -0.08
N GLY A 15 14.26 -3.96 0.64
CA GLY A 15 13.35 -3.10 1.41
C GLY A 15 12.28 -2.35 0.61
N VAL A 16 12.12 -2.60 -0.69
CA VAL A 16 11.05 -2.02 -1.52
C VAL A 16 10.20 -3.14 -2.12
N TYR A 17 8.93 -3.17 -1.72
CA TYR A 17 7.96 -4.14 -2.21
C TYR A 17 7.35 -3.66 -3.53
N ASN A 18 7.23 -4.54 -4.51
CA ASN A 18 6.34 -4.28 -5.63
C ASN A 18 4.90 -4.26 -5.12
N ARG A 19 4.05 -3.41 -5.71
CA ARG A 19 2.62 -3.34 -5.39
C ARG A 19 1.92 -4.70 -5.42
N ASP A 20 2.33 -5.59 -6.32
CA ASP A 20 1.74 -6.92 -6.47
C ASP A 20 2.23 -7.92 -5.38
N GLU A 21 3.21 -7.54 -4.56
CA GLU A 21 3.72 -8.33 -3.43
C GLU A 21 3.06 -7.97 -2.09
N MET A 22 2.22 -6.93 -2.06
CA MET A 22 1.43 -6.54 -0.90
C MET A 22 -0.06 -6.83 -1.11
N VAL A 23 -0.84 -6.79 -0.03
CA VAL A 23 -2.30 -6.89 -0.14
C VAL A 23 -2.83 -5.75 -1.03
N PRO A 24 -3.79 -6.03 -1.95
CA PRO A 24 -4.22 -5.07 -2.96
C PRO A 24 -4.66 -3.71 -2.38
N ALA A 25 -5.35 -3.74 -1.24
CA ALA A 25 -5.88 -2.52 -0.62
C ALA A 25 -4.79 -1.50 -0.29
N PHE A 26 -3.56 -1.90 0.03
CA PHE A 26 -2.50 -0.93 0.37
C PHE A 26 -2.03 -0.16 -0.86
N GLY A 27 -1.86 -0.85 -1.99
CA GLY A 27 -1.51 -0.21 -3.25
C GLY A 27 -2.67 0.61 -3.82
N ASP A 28 -3.88 0.07 -3.74
CA ASP A 28 -5.11 0.71 -4.23
C ASP A 28 -5.46 1.97 -3.45
N THR A 29 -5.26 1.97 -2.13
CA THR A 29 -5.45 3.16 -1.28
C THR A 29 -4.26 4.11 -1.33
N GLY A 30 -3.01 3.62 -1.32
CA GLY A 30 -1.82 4.46 -1.12
C GLY A 30 -1.31 5.20 -2.36
N PHE A 31 -1.36 4.60 -3.56
CA PHE A 31 -0.84 5.23 -4.78
C PHE A 31 -1.62 6.46 -5.28
N PRO A 32 -2.95 6.54 -5.11
CA PRO A 32 -3.71 7.75 -5.48
C PRO A 32 -3.50 8.95 -4.54
N LEU A 33 -2.98 8.72 -3.32
CA LEU A 33 -2.80 9.78 -2.32
C LEU A 33 -1.69 10.75 -2.75
N GLU A 34 -1.84 12.02 -2.39
CA GLU A 34 -0.73 12.97 -2.39
C GLU A 34 0.21 12.71 -1.20
N VAL A 35 1.47 13.17 -1.28
CA VAL A 35 2.40 13.06 -0.15
C VAL A 35 1.86 13.85 1.05
N GLY A 36 1.75 13.20 2.20
CA GLY A 36 1.15 13.73 3.43
C GLY A 36 -0.35 13.48 3.56
N GLU A 37 -1.01 12.94 2.54
CA GLU A 37 -2.43 12.62 2.57
C GLU A 37 -2.67 11.26 3.25
N TYR A 38 -3.82 11.15 3.90
CA TYR A 38 -4.30 9.93 4.54
C TYR A 38 -5.43 9.30 3.72
N GLY A 39 -5.38 7.98 3.56
CA GLY A 39 -6.44 7.16 2.99
C GLY A 39 -6.91 6.08 3.96
N LEU A 40 -8.11 5.57 3.74
CA LEU A 40 -8.67 4.44 4.48
C LEU A 40 -8.68 3.20 3.59
N ALA A 41 -8.04 2.13 4.05
CA ALA A 41 -8.19 0.79 3.50
C ALA A 41 -9.15 0.03 4.40
N GLU A 42 -10.38 -0.15 3.92
CA GLU A 42 -11.43 -0.85 4.65
C GLU A 42 -11.12 -2.35 4.78
N TYR A 43 -11.73 -2.99 5.78
CA TYR A 43 -11.67 -4.44 5.87
C TYR A 43 -12.35 -5.08 4.66
N ASP A 44 -11.62 -5.97 3.98
CA ASP A 44 -12.14 -6.81 2.91
C ASP A 44 -11.50 -8.19 3.08
N PRO A 45 -12.28 -9.28 3.19
CA PRO A 45 -11.74 -10.61 3.46
C PRO A 45 -10.78 -11.14 2.38
N MET A 46 -10.78 -10.55 1.18
CA MET A 46 -9.87 -10.90 0.09
C MET A 46 -8.77 -9.85 -0.11
N LYS A 47 -9.11 -8.56 -0.08
CA LYS A 47 -8.20 -7.46 -0.43
C LYS A 47 -7.48 -6.83 0.75
N SER A 48 -8.02 -6.97 1.97
CA SER A 48 -7.46 -6.46 3.23
C SER A 48 -7.90 -7.34 4.41
N PRO A 49 -7.48 -8.62 4.47
CA PRO A 49 -7.97 -9.58 5.45
C PRO A 49 -7.52 -9.27 6.89
N TYR A 50 -6.60 -8.32 7.05
CA TYR A 50 -6.00 -7.94 8.32
C TYR A 50 -6.77 -6.84 9.06
N GLY A 51 -7.95 -6.45 8.56
CA GLY A 51 -8.82 -5.45 9.19
C GLY A 51 -8.78 -4.10 8.49
N TRP A 52 -9.11 -3.06 9.26
CA TRP A 52 -9.08 -1.67 8.83
C TRP A 52 -7.69 -1.08 8.97
N HIS A 53 -7.26 -0.29 7.99
CA HIS A 53 -5.96 0.39 8.02
C HIS A 53 -6.10 1.84 7.61
N ILE A 54 -5.46 2.73 8.37
CA ILE A 54 -5.21 4.11 7.94
C ILE A 54 -3.85 4.13 7.25
N VAL A 55 -3.82 4.62 6.02
CA VAL A 55 -2.61 4.69 5.18
C VAL A 55 -2.19 6.15 5.07
N LEU A 56 -0.93 6.45 5.37
CA LEU A 56 -0.31 7.75 5.13
C LEU A 56 0.73 7.60 4.03
N ARG A 57 0.65 8.40 2.97
CA ARG A 57 1.70 8.46 1.96
C ARG A 57 2.83 9.38 2.42
N VAL A 58 4.03 8.84 2.56
CA VAL A 58 5.20 9.59 3.07
C VAL A 58 6.18 10.04 1.97
N GLU A 59 6.19 9.37 0.81
CA GLU A 59 6.97 9.70 -0.39
C GLU A 59 6.22 9.28 -1.67
#